data_AF-A0A349BA58-F1
#
_entry.id   AF-A0A349BA58-F1
#
_cell.length_a   1.000
_cell.length_b   1.000
_cell.length_c   1.000
_cell.angle_alpha   90.00
_cell.angle_beta   90.00
_cell.angle_gamma   90.00
#
_symmetry.space_group_name_H-M   'P 1'
#
loop_
_entity.id
_entity.type
_entity.pdbx_description
1 polymer ?
#
loop_
_entity_poly.entity_id
_entity_poly.type
_entity_poly.pdbx_seq_one_letter_code
_entity_poly.pdbx_strand_id
1 'polypeptide(L)'
;MTTFIIGLLIIVVGTVAYLALRNAQDFSDANEVIPGVPTNAPKEWAGAHSVEARLHRRLRDSMTALRANRSLDEPAMIQVREALEREALAIDDQLVAAAALPARVRDEPLGQVATAVESVEAAVAEVVLLRGPERASTEAAIELVRTRLALVAEARAELDALGAPSAVEQLRRELDLAAPAPPEEQPATEPPPVAEPPSASEPPEEHPPA
;
A
#
# COMPACT_ATOMS: atom_id res chain seq x y z
N MET A 1 30.12 39.32 8.95
CA MET A 1 30.23 38.50 7.72
C MET A 1 29.58 37.13 7.91
N THR A 2 29.84 36.41 9.00
CA THR A 2 29.21 35.12 9.37
C THR A 2 27.69 35.16 9.53
N THR A 3 27.11 36.23 10.08
CA THR A 3 25.65 36.37 10.24
C THR A 3 24.89 36.47 8.92
N PHE A 4 25.48 37.09 7.89
CA PHE A 4 24.91 37.15 6.54
C PHE A 4 24.90 35.79 5.84
N ILE A 5 25.94 34.98 6.05
CA ILE A 5 26.05 33.63 5.46
C ILE A 5 25.00 32.69 6.08
N ILE A 6 24.80 32.77 7.41
CA ILE A 6 23.79 31.98 8.11
C ILE A 6 22.37 32.38 7.67
N GLY A 7 22.10 33.68 7.55
CA GLY A 7 20.81 34.17 7.06
C GLY A 7 20.50 33.71 5.63
N LEU A 8 21.48 33.77 4.74
CA LEU A 8 21.33 33.30 3.35
C LEU A 8 21.08 31.79 3.29
N LEU A 9 21.77 31.00 4.11
CA LEU A 9 21.61 29.54 4.16
C LEU A 9 20.19 29.15 4.58
N ILE A 10 19.62 29.82 5.60
CA ILE A 10 18.27 29.55 6.10
C ILE A 10 17.22 29.86 5.02
N ILE A 11 17.40 30.96 4.26
CA ILE A 11 16.48 31.35 3.19
C ILE A 11 16.50 30.33 2.04
N VAL A 12 17.69 29.86 1.64
CA VAL A 12 17.84 28.85 0.57
C VAL A 12 17.26 27.50 0.99
N VAL A 13 17.53 27.05 2.21
CA VAL A 13 16.96 25.80 2.74
C VAL A 13 15.43 25.92 2.87
N GLY A 14 14.93 27.06 3.35
CA GLY A 14 13.49 27.31 3.47
C GLY A 14 12.77 27.36 2.12
N THR A 15 13.38 27.95 1.10
CA THR A 15 12.80 27.96 -0.26
C THR A 15 12.83 26.58 -0.90
N VAL A 16 13.92 25.82 -0.79
CA VAL A 16 13.98 24.44 -1.31
C VAL A 16 12.96 23.53 -0.60
N ALA A 17 12.84 23.64 0.72
CA ALA A 17 11.84 22.89 1.49
C ALA A 17 10.41 23.29 1.10
N TYR A 18 10.14 24.59 0.92
CA TYR A 18 8.83 25.08 0.49
C TYR A 18 8.46 24.59 -0.91
N LEU A 19 9.40 24.60 -1.88
CA LEU A 19 9.17 24.04 -3.21
C LEU A 19 8.99 22.51 -3.17
N ALA A 20 9.71 21.80 -2.31
CA ALA A 20 9.55 20.36 -2.14
C ALA A 20 8.19 19.99 -1.53
N LEU A 21 7.70 20.75 -0.55
CA LEU A 21 6.36 20.56 0.03
C LEU A 21 5.25 20.86 -0.98
N ARG A 22 5.41 21.91 -1.78
CA ARG A 22 4.41 22.30 -2.79
C ARG A 22 4.34 21.29 -3.93
N ASN A 23 5.49 20.83 -4.44
CA ASN A 23 5.54 19.72 -5.39
C ASN A 23 4.91 18.45 -4.80
N ALA A 24 5.21 18.11 -3.54
CA ALA A 24 4.68 16.91 -2.90
C ALA A 24 3.15 16.91 -2.74
N GLN A 25 2.51 18.09 -2.72
CA GLN A 25 1.06 18.29 -2.72
C GLN A 25 0.48 18.18 -4.15
N ASP A 26 1.09 18.87 -5.13
CA ASP A 26 0.65 18.74 -6.54
C ASP A 26 0.76 17.28 -7.03
N PHE A 27 1.75 16.52 -6.54
CA PHE A 27 1.90 15.10 -6.82
C PHE A 27 0.98 14.20 -5.99
N SER A 28 0.50 14.60 -4.81
CA SER A 28 -0.52 13.83 -4.09
C SER A 28 -1.87 13.98 -4.78
N ASP A 29 -2.22 15.20 -5.20
CA ASP A 29 -3.46 15.51 -5.90
C ASP A 29 -3.51 14.80 -7.26
N ALA A 30 -2.36 14.70 -7.95
CA ALA A 30 -2.24 13.93 -9.19
C ALA A 30 -2.41 12.41 -9.00
N ASN A 31 -2.23 11.90 -7.78
CA ASN A 31 -2.34 10.50 -7.43
C ASN A 31 -3.72 10.12 -6.87
N GLU A 32 -4.66 11.06 -6.79
CA GLU A 32 -6.01 10.77 -6.31
C GLU A 32 -6.83 10.07 -7.41
N VAL A 33 -7.50 8.97 -7.05
CA VAL A 33 -8.50 8.31 -7.94
C VAL A 33 -9.72 9.21 -8.12
N ILE A 34 -10.08 9.90 -7.03
CA ILE A 34 -11.24 10.77 -6.95
C ILE A 34 -10.74 12.15 -6.53
N PRO A 35 -10.91 13.19 -7.37
CA PRO A 35 -10.43 14.53 -7.03
C PRO A 35 -10.97 15.00 -5.67
N GLY A 36 -10.07 15.43 -4.79
CA GLY A 36 -10.32 15.87 -3.43
C GLY A 36 -10.39 14.75 -2.39
N VAL A 37 -10.14 13.50 -2.76
CA VAL A 37 -10.13 12.35 -1.83
C VAL A 37 -8.74 11.74 -1.81
N PRO A 38 -8.04 11.78 -0.66
CA PRO A 38 -6.71 11.22 -0.55
C PRO A 38 -6.74 9.70 -0.71
N THR A 39 -5.72 9.16 -1.38
CA THR A 39 -5.49 7.71 -1.50
C THR A 39 -4.13 7.32 -0.91
N ASN A 40 -3.98 6.03 -0.61
CA ASN A 40 -2.74 5.39 -0.20
C ASN A 40 -1.81 5.03 -1.38
N ALA A 41 -2.17 5.38 -2.63
CA ALA A 41 -1.36 5.09 -3.81
C ALA A 41 0.07 5.66 -3.70
N PRO A 42 1.13 4.86 -3.97
CA PRO A 42 2.50 5.34 -3.99
C PRO A 42 2.71 6.48 -4.98
N LYS A 43 3.39 7.56 -4.55
CA LYS A 43 3.63 8.76 -5.38
C LYS A 43 4.36 8.47 -6.69
N GLU A 44 5.12 7.40 -6.72
CA GLU A 44 5.86 6.94 -7.90
C GLU A 44 4.93 6.53 -9.06
N TRP A 45 3.66 6.18 -8.77
CA TRP A 45 2.69 5.75 -9.78
C TRP A 45 2.24 6.88 -10.72
N ALA A 46 2.28 8.13 -10.28
CA ALA A 46 1.87 9.29 -11.08
C ALA A 46 2.60 9.38 -12.44
N GLY A 47 3.84 8.87 -12.53
CA GLY A 47 4.63 8.83 -13.77
C GLY A 47 5.14 7.45 -14.19
N ALA A 48 4.88 6.40 -13.41
CA ALA A 48 5.39 5.07 -13.70
C ALA A 48 4.60 4.33 -14.80
N HIS A 49 5.26 3.37 -15.45
CA HIS A 49 4.67 2.49 -16.46
C HIS A 49 4.47 1.05 -15.95
N SER A 50 4.55 0.84 -14.63
CA SER A 50 4.27 -0.46 -14.04
C SER A 50 2.80 -0.87 -14.26
N VAL A 51 2.50 -2.15 -14.08
CA VAL A 51 1.13 -2.65 -14.24
C VAL A 51 0.19 -1.95 -13.28
N GLU A 52 0.63 -1.78 -12.04
CA GLU A 52 -0.10 -1.14 -10.95
C GLU A 52 -0.41 0.33 -11.26
N ALA A 53 0.59 1.09 -11.69
CA ALA A 53 0.40 2.49 -12.08
C ALA A 53 -0.60 2.65 -13.24
N ARG A 54 -0.65 1.68 -14.18
CA ARG A 54 -1.64 1.68 -15.26
C ARG A 54 -3.05 1.39 -14.76
N LEU A 55 -3.22 0.41 -13.87
CA LEU A 55 -4.53 0.09 -13.28
C LEU A 55 -5.08 1.27 -12.47
N HIS A 56 -4.23 1.90 -11.66
CA HIS A 56 -4.60 3.10 -10.90
C HIS A 56 -5.07 4.24 -11.83
N ARG A 57 -4.32 4.54 -12.90
CA ARG A 57 -4.72 5.56 -13.87
C ARG A 57 -6.04 5.24 -14.56
N ARG A 58 -6.25 3.99 -14.99
CA ARG A 58 -7.50 3.53 -15.60
C ARG A 58 -8.71 3.76 -14.67
N LEU A 59 -8.54 3.45 -13.39
CA LEU A 59 -9.57 3.67 -12.39
C LEU A 59 -9.88 5.16 -12.19
N ARG A 60 -8.83 5.99 -12.09
CA ARG A 60 -8.96 7.45 -12.03
C ARG A 60 -9.67 8.02 -13.26
N ASP A 61 -9.31 7.57 -14.46
CA ASP A 61 -9.92 8.02 -15.71
C ASP A 61 -11.41 7.64 -15.77
N SER A 62 -11.76 6.48 -15.22
CA SER A 62 -13.16 6.03 -15.09
C SER A 62 -13.96 6.92 -14.13
N MET A 63 -13.42 7.22 -12.95
CA MET A 63 -14.08 8.13 -12.00
C MET A 63 -14.17 9.57 -12.55
N THR A 64 -13.17 10.00 -13.31
CA THR A 64 -13.20 11.29 -14.02
C THR A 64 -14.33 11.31 -15.05
N ALA A 65 -14.49 10.25 -15.85
CA ALA A 65 -15.58 10.12 -16.82
C ALA A 65 -16.95 10.08 -16.13
N LEU A 66 -17.06 9.36 -15.00
CA LEU A 66 -18.27 9.31 -14.19
C LEU A 66 -18.67 10.72 -13.72
N ARG A 67 -17.73 11.46 -13.12
CA ARG A 67 -17.98 12.83 -12.61
C ARG A 67 -18.20 13.86 -13.70
N ALA A 68 -17.68 13.64 -14.91
CA ALA A 68 -17.97 14.51 -16.04
C ALA A 68 -19.44 14.44 -16.49
N ASN A 69 -20.16 13.37 -16.11
CA ASN A 69 -21.57 13.22 -16.44
C ASN A 69 -22.47 13.96 -15.45
N ARG A 70 -22.98 15.14 -15.87
CA ARG A 70 -23.91 15.94 -15.06
C ARG A 70 -25.22 15.25 -14.72
N SER A 71 -25.64 14.23 -15.49
CA SER A 71 -26.87 13.48 -15.20
C SER A 71 -26.79 12.62 -13.93
N LEU A 72 -25.62 12.59 -13.29
CA LEU A 72 -25.41 11.92 -12.01
C LEU A 72 -25.52 12.88 -10.83
N ASP A 73 -25.58 14.19 -11.07
CA ASP A 73 -25.74 15.21 -10.02
C ASP A 73 -27.20 15.31 -9.54
N GLU A 74 -28.13 14.70 -10.27
CA GLU A 74 -29.53 14.56 -9.90
C GLU A 74 -29.67 13.74 -8.61
N PRO A 75 -30.54 14.13 -7.66
CA PRO A 75 -30.68 13.47 -6.37
C PRO A 75 -30.89 11.95 -6.43
N ALA A 76 -31.52 11.44 -7.48
CA ALA A 76 -31.75 10.01 -7.69
C ALA A 76 -30.46 9.22 -8.04
N MET A 77 -29.47 9.88 -8.64
CA MET A 77 -28.23 9.27 -9.12
C MET A 77 -27.04 9.50 -8.18
N ILE A 78 -27.16 10.42 -7.22
CA ILE A 78 -26.10 10.69 -6.23
C ILE A 78 -25.65 9.41 -5.52
N GLN A 79 -26.59 8.59 -5.05
CA GLN A 79 -26.25 7.35 -4.34
C GLN A 79 -25.50 6.34 -5.24
N VAL A 80 -25.80 6.34 -6.54
CA VAL A 80 -25.15 5.47 -7.52
C VAL A 80 -23.71 5.91 -7.74
N ARG A 81 -23.51 7.23 -7.93
CA ARG A 81 -22.19 7.82 -8.05
C ARG A 81 -21.36 7.54 -6.81
N GLU A 82 -21.91 7.79 -5.62
CA GLU A 82 -21.22 7.53 -4.35
C GLU A 82 -20.88 6.05 -4.15
N ALA A 83 -21.75 5.13 -4.59
CA ALA A 83 -21.47 3.70 -4.52
C ALA A 83 -20.29 3.30 -5.42
N LEU A 84 -20.25 3.80 -6.66
CA LEU A 84 -19.15 3.56 -7.60
C LEU A 84 -17.85 4.20 -7.12
N GLU A 85 -17.91 5.42 -6.58
CA GLU A 85 -16.77 6.12 -6.01
C GLU A 85 -16.17 5.36 -4.82
N ARG A 86 -17.03 4.88 -3.91
CA ARG A 86 -16.58 4.06 -2.77
C ARG A 86 -15.95 2.75 -3.22
N GLU A 87 -16.53 2.09 -4.22
CA GLU A 87 -15.99 0.85 -4.77
C GLU A 87 -14.62 1.09 -5.42
N ALA A 88 -14.47 2.19 -6.17
CA ALA A 88 -13.19 2.55 -6.78
C ALA A 88 -12.11 2.74 -5.71
N LEU A 89 -12.37 3.49 -4.62
CA LEU A 89 -11.41 3.64 -3.53
C LEU A 89 -11.03 2.29 -2.91
N ALA A 90 -12.00 1.42 -2.71
CA ALA A 90 -11.78 0.08 -2.17
C ALA A 90 -10.89 -0.80 -3.06
N ILE A 91 -11.04 -0.70 -4.39
CA ILE A 91 -10.19 -1.40 -5.36
C ILE A 91 -8.78 -0.79 -5.39
N ASP A 92 -8.66 0.53 -5.27
CA ASP A 92 -7.36 1.20 -5.22
C ASP A 92 -6.56 0.80 -3.98
N ASP A 93 -7.21 0.70 -2.81
CA ASP A 93 -6.57 0.18 -1.60
C ASP A 93 -6.09 -1.27 -1.77
N GLN A 94 -6.87 -2.13 -2.45
CA GLN A 94 -6.45 -3.50 -2.77
C GLN A 94 -5.27 -3.52 -3.75
N LEU A 95 -5.26 -2.61 -4.73
CA LEU A 95 -4.16 -2.46 -5.66
C LEU A 95 -2.87 -2.10 -4.93
N VAL A 96 -2.93 -1.17 -3.98
CA VAL A 96 -1.80 -0.78 -3.12
C VAL A 96 -1.34 -1.97 -2.27
N ALA A 97 -2.27 -2.71 -1.66
CA ALA A 97 -1.95 -3.90 -0.87
C ALA A 97 -1.26 -4.99 -1.73
N ALA A 98 -1.79 -5.25 -2.93
CA ALA A 98 -1.21 -6.21 -3.87
C ALA A 98 0.19 -5.77 -4.33
N ALA A 99 0.38 -4.47 -4.60
CA ALA A 99 1.67 -3.94 -5.01
C ALA A 99 2.77 -4.09 -3.93
N ALA A 100 2.38 -4.07 -2.65
CA ALA A 100 3.28 -4.28 -1.51
C ALA A 100 3.71 -5.76 -1.33
N LEU A 101 3.07 -6.71 -2.03
CA LEU A 101 3.42 -8.13 -1.95
C LEU A 101 4.77 -8.42 -2.64
N PRO A 102 5.51 -9.44 -2.16
CA PRO A 102 6.70 -9.93 -2.85
C PRO A 102 6.36 -10.38 -4.29
N ALA A 103 7.22 -10.03 -5.25
CA ALA A 103 6.98 -10.27 -6.68
C ALA A 103 6.57 -11.72 -7.01
N ARG A 104 7.09 -12.71 -6.28
CA ARG A 104 6.79 -14.15 -6.46
C ARG A 104 5.32 -14.56 -6.19
N VAL A 105 4.56 -13.76 -5.44
CA VAL A 105 3.16 -14.07 -5.05
C VAL A 105 2.18 -12.98 -5.47
N ARG A 106 2.66 -11.95 -6.18
CA ARG A 106 1.89 -10.75 -6.49
C ARG A 106 1.00 -10.89 -7.72
N ASP A 107 1.37 -11.76 -8.66
CA ASP A 107 0.72 -11.83 -9.97
C ASP A 107 -0.77 -12.21 -9.89
N GLU A 108 -1.12 -13.18 -9.05
CA GLU A 108 -2.50 -13.63 -8.86
C GLU A 108 -3.38 -12.53 -8.21
N PRO A 109 -3.01 -11.93 -7.06
CA PRO A 109 -3.73 -10.78 -6.51
C PRO A 109 -3.87 -9.60 -7.49
N LEU A 110 -2.82 -9.28 -8.26
CA LEU A 110 -2.91 -8.22 -9.27
C LEU A 110 -3.88 -8.57 -10.41
N GLY A 111 -3.97 -9.84 -10.81
CA GLY A 111 -4.95 -10.30 -11.79
C GLY A 111 -6.40 -10.14 -11.31
N GLN A 112 -6.64 -10.42 -10.02
CA GLN A 112 -7.96 -10.23 -9.40
C GLN A 112 -8.33 -8.74 -9.34
N VAL A 113 -7.40 -7.88 -8.92
CA VAL A 113 -7.60 -6.43 -8.93
C VAL A 113 -7.84 -5.90 -10.35
N ALA A 114 -7.12 -6.40 -11.35
CA ALA A 114 -7.35 -6.00 -12.74
C ALA A 114 -8.77 -6.35 -13.22
N THR A 115 -9.28 -7.52 -12.84
CA THR A 115 -10.67 -7.94 -13.13
C THR A 115 -11.68 -7.05 -12.42
N ALA A 116 -11.42 -6.67 -11.17
CA ALA A 116 -12.27 -5.75 -10.42
C ALA A 116 -12.32 -4.36 -11.08
N VAL A 117 -11.17 -3.81 -11.50
CA VAL A 117 -11.10 -2.55 -12.25
C VAL A 117 -11.92 -2.62 -13.53
N GLU A 118 -11.80 -3.69 -14.32
CA GLU A 118 -12.61 -3.90 -15.54
C GLU A 118 -14.11 -3.94 -15.24
N SER A 119 -14.51 -4.53 -14.12
CA SER A 119 -15.92 -4.58 -13.72
C SER A 119 -16.49 -3.19 -13.37
N VAL A 120 -15.71 -2.35 -12.69
CA VAL A 120 -16.11 -0.98 -12.36
C VAL A 120 -16.11 -0.10 -13.61
N GLU A 121 -15.12 -0.25 -14.48
CA GLU A 121 -15.10 0.42 -15.79
C GLU A 121 -16.36 0.13 -16.60
N ALA A 122 -16.78 -1.14 -16.66
CA ALA A 122 -18.00 -1.54 -17.35
C ALA A 122 -19.25 -0.93 -16.71
N ALA A 123 -19.35 -0.94 -15.37
CA ALA A 123 -20.48 -0.33 -14.65
C ALA A 123 -20.54 1.18 -14.86
N VAL A 124 -19.39 1.87 -14.83
CA VAL A 124 -19.30 3.30 -15.15
C VAL A 124 -19.75 3.56 -16.58
N ALA A 125 -19.29 2.77 -17.55
CA ALA A 125 -19.69 2.91 -18.94
C ALA A 125 -21.21 2.74 -19.12
N GLU A 126 -21.82 1.74 -18.47
CA GLU A 126 -23.27 1.54 -18.48
C GLU A 126 -24.03 2.75 -17.91
N VAL A 127 -23.59 3.25 -16.75
CA VAL A 127 -24.20 4.41 -16.09
C VAL A 127 -24.03 5.69 -16.92
N VAL A 128 -22.88 5.88 -17.57
CA VAL A 128 -22.62 7.04 -18.46
C VAL A 128 -23.46 6.97 -19.74
N LEU A 129 -23.73 5.76 -20.24
CA LEU A 129 -24.58 5.52 -21.42
C LEU A 129 -26.08 5.63 -21.11
N LEU A 130 -26.48 5.55 -19.84
CA LEU A 130 -27.84 5.79 -19.34
C LEU A 130 -28.25 7.27 -19.52
N ARG A 131 -28.40 7.73 -20.77
CA ARG A 131 -28.99 9.03 -21.10
C ARG A 131 -30.48 8.86 -21.34
N GLY A 132 -31.33 9.26 -20.39
CA GLY A 132 -32.76 9.47 -20.68
C GLY A 132 -33.72 9.27 -19.51
N PRO A 133 -34.96 9.79 -19.61
CA PRO A 133 -35.88 10.00 -18.49
C PRO A 133 -36.72 8.76 -18.09
N GLU A 134 -36.33 7.54 -18.48
CA GLU A 134 -37.03 6.35 -17.99
C GLU A 134 -36.55 5.99 -16.60
N ARG A 135 -37.14 6.64 -15.58
CA ARG A 135 -36.87 6.36 -14.16
C ARG A 135 -36.94 4.87 -13.83
N ALA A 136 -37.80 4.09 -14.50
CA ALA A 136 -37.90 2.66 -14.32
C ALA A 136 -36.68 1.89 -14.86
N SER A 137 -36.11 2.30 -15.99
CA SER A 137 -34.86 1.71 -16.50
C SER A 137 -33.67 2.13 -15.66
N THR A 138 -33.68 3.37 -15.16
CA THR A 138 -32.68 3.86 -14.20
C THR A 138 -32.74 3.06 -12.90
N GLU A 139 -33.90 2.91 -12.28
CA GLU A 139 -34.04 2.19 -11.01
C GLU A 139 -33.67 0.70 -11.15
N ALA A 140 -34.03 0.07 -12.27
CA ALA A 140 -33.58 -1.28 -12.58
C ALA A 140 -32.04 -1.38 -12.78
N ALA A 141 -31.43 -0.41 -13.48
CA ALA A 141 -29.97 -0.35 -13.65
C ALA A 141 -29.25 -0.08 -12.31
N ILE A 142 -29.82 0.76 -11.44
CA ILE A 142 -29.31 1.00 -10.09
C ILE A 142 -29.35 -0.27 -9.27
N GLU A 143 -30.46 -1.00 -9.28
CA GLU A 143 -30.57 -2.27 -8.57
C GLU A 143 -29.63 -3.35 -9.13
N LEU A 144 -29.41 -3.36 -10.44
CA LEU A 144 -28.43 -4.24 -11.06
C LEU A 144 -27.01 -3.91 -10.59
N VAL A 145 -26.62 -2.64 -10.63
CA VAL A 145 -25.32 -2.17 -10.13
C VAL A 145 -25.16 -2.49 -8.64
N ARG A 146 -26.18 -2.23 -7.81
CA ARG A 146 -26.16 -2.58 -6.38
C ARG A 146 -25.98 -4.08 -6.15
N THR A 147 -26.70 -4.91 -6.89
CA THR A 147 -26.56 -6.37 -6.82
C THR A 147 -25.16 -6.81 -7.23
N ARG A 148 -24.62 -6.22 -8.30
CA ARG A 148 -23.25 -6.48 -8.76
C ARG A 148 -22.22 -6.11 -7.68
N LEU A 149 -22.36 -4.93 -7.07
CA LEU A 149 -21.48 -4.46 -6.00
C LEU A 149 -21.57 -5.34 -4.75
N ALA A 150 -22.78 -5.81 -4.41
CA ALA A 150 -22.97 -6.71 -3.27
C ALA A 150 -22.23 -8.06 -3.48
N LEU A 151 -22.29 -8.61 -4.68
CA LEU A 151 -21.58 -9.86 -5.03
C LEU A 151 -20.05 -9.67 -4.98
N VAL A 152 -19.55 -8.51 -5.42
CA VAL A 152 -18.11 -8.19 -5.34
C VAL A 152 -17.67 -8.04 -3.88
N ALA A 153 -18.47 -7.35 -3.06
CA ALA A 153 -18.20 -7.20 -1.63
C ALA A 153 -18.21 -8.56 -0.89
N GLU A 154 -19.10 -9.48 -1.26
CA GLU A 154 -19.14 -10.85 -0.73
C GLU A 154 -17.90 -11.65 -1.13
N ALA A 155 -17.53 -11.65 -2.42
CA ALA A 155 -16.31 -12.31 -2.90
C ALA A 155 -15.05 -11.76 -2.20
N ARG A 156 -15.02 -10.45 -1.91
CA ARG A 156 -13.94 -9.84 -1.12
C ARG A 156 -13.95 -10.33 0.33
N ALA A 157 -15.10 -10.38 0.98
CA ALA A 157 -15.21 -10.85 2.36
C ALA A 157 -14.74 -12.30 2.50
N GLU A 158 -15.00 -13.15 1.50
CA GLU A 158 -14.45 -14.50 1.44
C GLU A 158 -12.91 -14.49 1.32
N LEU A 159 -12.34 -13.65 0.47
CA LEU A 159 -10.88 -13.51 0.34
C LEU A 159 -10.22 -12.98 1.63
N ASP A 160 -10.82 -11.98 2.28
CA ASP A 160 -10.34 -11.44 3.55
C ASP A 160 -10.42 -12.50 4.67
N ALA A 161 -11.46 -13.35 4.67
CA ALA A 161 -11.58 -14.47 5.60
C ALA A 161 -10.49 -15.53 5.38
N LEU A 162 -10.09 -15.77 4.13
CA LEU A 162 -8.99 -16.68 3.78
C LEU A 162 -7.61 -16.10 4.09
N GLY A 163 -7.46 -14.77 4.04
CA GLY A 163 -6.23 -14.03 4.36
C GLY A 163 -6.09 -13.60 5.83
N ALA A 164 -7.08 -13.89 6.67
CA ALA A 164 -7.12 -13.41 8.05
C ALA A 164 -5.90 -13.90 8.88
N PRO A 165 -5.42 -13.07 9.83
CA PRO A 165 -4.27 -13.40 10.68
C PRO A 165 -4.42 -14.73 11.41
N SER A 166 -5.64 -15.21 11.66
CA SER A 166 -5.93 -16.52 12.27
C SER A 166 -5.41 -17.71 11.45
N ALA A 167 -5.42 -17.65 10.11
CA ALA A 167 -4.91 -18.73 9.26
C ALA A 167 -3.38 -18.79 9.30
N VAL A 168 -2.72 -17.61 9.34
CA VAL A 168 -1.27 -17.50 9.53
C VAL A 168 -0.86 -17.89 10.95
N GLU A 169 -1.63 -17.51 11.97
CA GLU A 169 -1.44 -17.92 13.36
C GLU A 169 -1.65 -19.44 13.55
N GLN A 170 -2.63 -20.02 12.86
CA GLN A 170 -2.87 -21.47 12.85
C GLN A 170 -1.73 -22.21 12.19
N LEU A 171 -1.28 -21.77 11.02
CA LEU A 171 -0.14 -22.38 10.32
C LEU A 171 1.15 -22.27 11.14
N ARG A 172 1.39 -21.11 11.78
CA ARG A 172 2.51 -20.91 12.71
C ARG A 172 2.42 -21.83 13.92
N ARG A 173 1.23 -21.96 14.51
CA ARG A 173 0.98 -22.85 15.66
C ARG A 173 1.17 -24.32 15.28
N GLU A 174 0.73 -24.74 14.09
CA GLU A 174 0.98 -26.10 13.58
C GLU A 174 2.46 -26.36 13.32
N LEU A 175 3.20 -25.39 12.77
CA LEU A 175 4.65 -25.47 12.62
C LEU A 175 5.39 -25.55 13.96
N ASP A 176 4.94 -24.79 14.97
CA ASP A 176 5.50 -24.84 16.33
C ASP A 176 5.16 -26.15 17.05
N LEU A 177 4.01 -26.77 16.76
CA LEU A 177 3.61 -28.09 17.26
C LEU A 177 4.33 -29.25 16.54
N ALA A 178 4.72 -29.05 15.28
CA ALA A 178 5.47 -30.02 14.48
C ALA A 178 6.99 -29.90 14.69
N ALA A 179 7.46 -28.84 15.34
CA ALA A 179 8.86 -28.69 15.71
C ALA A 179 9.22 -29.76 16.76
N PRO A 180 10.25 -30.61 16.52
CA PRO A 180 10.71 -31.55 17.53
C PRO A 180 11.17 -30.77 18.76
N ALA A 181 10.81 -31.26 19.95
CA ALA A 181 11.19 -30.65 21.21
C ALA A 181 12.70 -30.32 21.21
N PRO A 182 13.11 -29.14 21.69
CA PRO A 182 14.52 -28.81 21.79
C PRO A 182 15.22 -29.91 22.61
N PRO A 183 16.41 -30.37 22.19
CA PRO A 183 17.12 -31.40 22.94
C PRO A 183 17.32 -30.90 24.36
N GLU A 184 16.85 -31.67 25.35
CA GLU A 184 17.04 -31.38 26.77
C GLU A 184 18.52 -31.08 27.01
N GLU A 185 18.83 -29.87 27.48
CA GLU A 185 20.19 -29.50 27.88
C GLU A 185 20.65 -30.48 28.96
N GLN A 186 21.53 -31.40 28.57
CA GLN A 186 22.28 -32.19 29.53
C GLN A 186 23.09 -31.23 30.40
N PRO A 187 23.00 -31.30 31.74
CA PRO A 187 23.68 -30.37 32.62
C PRO A 187 25.18 -30.37 32.34
N ALA A 188 25.71 -29.18 32.04
CA ALA A 188 27.10 -28.94 31.71
C ALA A 188 28.02 -29.51 32.81
N THR A 189 28.92 -30.41 32.41
CA THR A 189 30.01 -30.87 33.26
C THR A 189 31.04 -29.75 33.38
N GLU A 190 31.28 -29.32 34.61
CA GLU A 190 32.21 -28.27 35.02
C GLU A 190 33.63 -28.50 34.46
N PRO A 191 34.28 -27.51 33.82
CA PRO A 191 35.65 -27.64 33.33
C PRO A 191 36.67 -27.48 34.48
N PRO A 192 37.81 -28.21 34.46
CA PRO A 192 38.81 -28.14 35.54
C PRO A 192 39.59 -26.80 35.55
N PRO A 193 40.16 -26.40 36.70
CA PRO A 193 40.79 -25.10 36.88
C PRO A 193 42.10 -24.98 36.09
N VAL A 194 42.25 -23.83 35.41
CA VAL A 194 43.46 -23.43 34.67
C VAL A 194 44.54 -23.01 35.67
N ALA A 195 45.72 -23.62 35.54
CA ALA A 195 46.90 -23.28 36.34
C ALA A 195 47.56 -21.98 35.84
N GLU A 196 47.86 -21.10 36.80
CA GLU A 196 48.63 -19.86 36.64
C GLU A 196 50.09 -20.12 36.21
N PRO A 197 50.66 -19.36 35.25
CA PRO A 197 52.08 -19.43 34.94
C PRO A 197 52.93 -18.53 35.89
N PRO A 198 54.17 -18.93 36.24
CA PRO A 198 55.02 -18.18 37.15
C PRO A 198 55.73 -16.99 36.48
N SER A 199 55.82 -15.88 37.23
CA SER A 199 56.64 -14.70 36.96
C SER A 199 58.10 -15.05 36.64
N ALA A 200 58.64 -14.50 35.55
CA ALA A 200 60.07 -14.50 35.26
C ALA A 200 60.52 -13.10 34.79
N SER A 201 61.15 -12.41 35.75
CA SER A 201 62.38 -11.60 35.68
C SER A 201 62.63 -10.67 34.48
N GLU A 202 62.71 -9.37 34.81
CA GLU A 202 63.45 -8.29 34.12
C GLU A 202 64.86 -8.69 33.68
N PRO A 203 65.32 -8.22 32.49
CA PRO A 203 66.74 -8.05 32.18
C PRO A 203 67.19 -6.58 32.37
N PRO A 204 68.51 -6.35 32.61
CA PRO A 204 69.01 -5.10 33.18
C PRO A 204 69.37 -4.05 32.13
N GLU A 205 69.35 -2.79 32.59
CA GLU A 205 69.83 -1.58 31.93
C GLU A 205 71.28 -1.72 31.39
N GLU A 206 71.46 -1.37 30.12
CA GLU A 206 72.76 -1.24 29.47
C GLU A 206 73.18 0.24 29.47
N HIS A 207 74.22 0.58 30.25
CA HIS A 207 74.83 1.90 30.32
C HIS A 207 76.09 1.95 29.41
N PRO A 208 76.36 3.05 28.69
CA PRO A 208 77.53 3.24 27.81
C PRO A 208 78.78 3.67 28.62
N PRO A 209 80.04 3.54 28.13
CA PRO A 209 80.72 4.52 27.24
C PRO A 209 81.82 3.86 26.34
N ALA A 210 82.66 4.48 25.50
CA ALA A 210 83.20 5.84 25.34
C ALA A 210 83.66 6.06 23.87
#